data_AF-A0A7C2EYY5-F1
#
_entry.id   AF-A0A7C2EYY5-F1
#
_cell.length_a   1.000
_cell.length_b   1.000
_cell.length_c   1.000
_cell.angle_alpha   90.00
_cell.angle_beta   90.00
_cell.angle_gamma   90.00
#
_symmetry.space_group_name_H-M   'P 1'
#
loop_
_entity.id
_entity.type
_entity.pdbx_description
1 polymer ?
#
loop_
_entity_poly.entity_id
_entity_poly.type
_entity_poly.pdbx_seq_one_letter_code
_entity_poly.pdbx_strand_id
1 'polypeptide(L)' 'MQAIQIRDILEKIIHENDETGFDEIVPKIVEAIEESAKTGTIGDGKIFISTVEETIRIRTGERGKDAI' A
#
# COMPACT_ATOMS: atom_id res chain seq x y z
N MET A 1 -6.41 -17.46 -9.85
CA MET A 1 -6.23 -16.02 -10.12
C MET A 1 -5.96 -15.36 -8.79
N GLN A 2 -4.68 -15.30 -8.39
CA GLN A 2 -4.28 -14.69 -7.13
C GLN A 2 -4.22 -13.18 -7.37
N ALA A 3 -5.14 -12.44 -6.75
CA ALA A 3 -5.00 -11.01 -6.62
C ALA A 3 -3.78 -10.79 -5.71
N ILE A 4 -2.75 -10.13 -6.22
CA ILE A 4 -1.69 -9.59 -5.37
C ILE A 4 -2.39 -8.53 -4.51
N GLN A 5 -2.64 -8.86 -3.23
CA GLN A 5 -3.13 -7.85 -2.30
C GLN A 5 -1.98 -6.85 -2.10
N ILE A 6 -2.23 -5.60 -2.49
CA ILE A 6 -1.36 -4.43 -2.28
C ILE A 6 -0.86 -4.33 -0.81
N ARG A 7 -1.56 -4.99 0.13
CA ARG A 7 -1.16 -5.21 1.53
C ARG A 7 0.29 -5.71 1.68
N ASP A 8 0.78 -6.63 0.84
CA ASP A 8 2.13 -7.19 0.99
C ASP A 8 3.26 -6.20 0.62
N ILE A 9 2.95 -5.19 -0.19
CA ILE A 9 3.90 -4.16 -0.63
C ILE A 9 3.89 -2.98 0.34
N LEU A 10 2.72 -2.62 0.88
CA LEU A 10 2.56 -1.51 1.82
C LEU A 10 3.33 -1.72 3.13
N GLU A 11 3.35 -2.93 3.70
CA GLU A 11 4.07 -3.21 4.96
C GLU A 11 5.60 -3.17 4.80
N LYS A 12 6.14 -3.35 3.58
CA LYS A 12 7.59 -3.31 3.33
C LYS A 12 8.14 -1.92 3.01
N ILE A 13 7.35 -1.04 2.41
CA ILE A 13 7.82 0.27 1.96
C ILE A 13 7.84 1.31 3.09
N ILE A 14 6.98 1.15 4.11
CA ILE A 14 6.81 2.16 5.18
C ILE A 14 7.94 2.11 6.24
N HIS A 15 8.83 1.11 6.21
CA HIS A 15 9.81 0.93 7.28
C HIS A 15 10.99 1.92 7.29
N GLU A 16 11.11 2.87 6.34
CA GLU A 16 12.37 3.65 6.23
C GLU A 16 12.31 5.18 6.08
N ASN A 17 11.17 5.87 5.94
CA ASN A 17 11.22 7.34 5.75
C ASN A 17 10.10 8.10 6.47
N ASP A 18 10.43 8.70 7.61
CA ASP A 18 9.55 9.52 8.48
C ASP A 18 9.37 10.97 7.97
N GLU A 19 9.75 11.26 6.73
CA GLU A 19 9.81 12.64 6.20
C GLU A 19 8.95 12.89 4.95
N THR A 20 8.30 11.85 4.40
CA THR A 20 7.46 11.97 3.20
C THR A 20 6.02 11.58 3.50
N GLY A 21 5.06 12.49 3.25
CA GLY A 21 3.64 12.22 3.48
C GLY A 21 3.13 11.07 2.59
N PHE A 22 2.18 10.28 3.12
CA PHE A 22 1.56 9.17 2.39
C PHE A 22 1.05 9.56 0.99
N ASP A 23 0.57 10.79 0.83
CA ASP A 23 0.08 11.33 -0.44
C ASP A 23 1.13 11.39 -1.55
N GLU A 24 2.42 11.51 -1.19
CA GLU A 24 3.53 11.55 -2.15
C GLU A 24 4.06 10.15 -2.50
N ILE A 25 3.88 9.18 -1.60
CA ILE A 25 4.38 7.81 -1.77
C ILE A 25 3.36 6.96 -2.53
N VAL A 26 2.05 7.15 -2.29
CA VAL A 26 0.99 6.36 -2.93
C VAL A 26 1.10 6.34 -4.46
N PRO A 27 1.31 7.47 -5.18
CA PRO A 27 1.47 7.45 -6.63
C PRO A 27 2.64 6.59 -7.09
N LYS A 28 3.78 6.65 -6.40
CA LYS A 28 4.98 5.87 -6.73
C LYS A 28 4.76 4.36 -6.55
N ILE A 29 4.01 3.98 -5.51
CA ILE A 29 3.64 2.57 -5.28
C ILE A 29 2.72 2.07 -6.40
N VAL A 30 1.72 2.87 -6.78
CA VAL A 30 0.78 2.51 -7.85
C VAL A 30 1.52 2.32 -9.18
N GLU A 31 2.43 3.24 -9.51
CA GLU A 31 3.27 3.15 -10.72
C GLU A 31 4.10 1.85 -10.72
N ALA A 32 4.81 1.56 -9.63
CA ALA A 32 5.62 0.35 -9.52
C ALA A 32 4.80 -0.94 -9.67
N ILE A 33 3.58 -0.98 -9.10
CA ILE A 33 2.68 -2.14 -9.25
C ILE A 33 2.18 -2.25 -10.68
N GLU A 34 1.79 -1.14 -11.30
CA GLU A 34 1.34 -1.12 -12.70
C GLU A 34 2.44 -1.64 -13.62
N GLU A 35 3.66 -1.10 -13.51
CA GLU A 35 4.80 -1.52 -14.33
C GLU A 35 5.12 -3.01 -14.17
N SER A 36 5.03 -3.54 -12.94
CA SER A 36 5.31 -4.95 -12.68
C SER A 36 4.20 -5.89 -13.16
N ALA A 37 2.94 -5.45 -13.18
CA ALA A 37 1.78 -6.30 -13.46
C ALA A 37 1.26 -6.20 -14.90
N LYS A 38 1.57 -5.11 -15.61
CA LYS A 38 1.05 -4.83 -16.95
C LYS A 38 1.71 -5.70 -18.00
N THR A 39 0.92 -6.56 -18.64
CA THR A 39 1.34 -7.38 -19.77
C THR A 39 0.83 -6.84 -21.11
N GLY A 40 -0.10 -5.89 -21.07
CA GLY A 40 -0.76 -5.33 -22.26
C GLY A 40 -1.91 -6.22 -22.77
N THR A 41 -2.34 -7.21 -21.98
CA THR A 41 -3.40 -8.15 -22.37
C THR A 41 -4.66 -7.97 -21.52
N ILE A 42 -5.80 -8.37 -22.07
CA ILE A 42 -7.06 -8.37 -21.32
C ILE A 42 -6.92 -9.37 -20.17
N GLY A 43 -6.93 -8.85 -18.94
CA GLY A 43 -6.75 -9.67 -17.74
C GLY A 43 -5.70 -9.16 -16.77
N ASP A 44 -4.95 -8.10 -17.11
CA ASP A 44 -3.91 -7.47 -16.25
C ASP A 44 -4.40 -7.05 -14.85
N GLY A 45 -5.73 -6.98 -14.64
CA GLY A 45 -6.33 -6.76 -13.32
C GLY A 45 -6.69 -5.30 -13.06
N LYS A 46 -6.91 -4.96 -11.78
CA LYS A 46 -7.28 -3.62 -11.32
C LYS A 46 -6.57 -3.29 -10.02
N ILE A 47 -6.13 -2.05 -9.90
CA ILE A 47 -5.61 -1.47 -8.66
C ILE A 47 -6.76 -0.70 -8.00
N PHE A 48 -6.99 -0.93 -6.71
CA PHE A 48 -7.96 -0.20 -5.91
C PHE A 48 -7.23 0.52 -4.78
N ILE A 49 -7.56 1.79 -4.59
CA ILE A 49 -7.02 2.64 -3.53
C ILE A 49 -8.19 3.02 -2.63
N SER A 50 -8.01 2.81 -1.33
CA SER A 50 -8.99 3.16 -0.30
C SER A 50 -8.29 3.84 0.87
N THR A 51 -8.93 4.85 1.44
CA THR A 51 -8.47 5.51 2.66
C THR A 51 -8.65 4.58 3.87
N VAL A 52 -7.67 4.56 4.76
CA VAL A 52 -7.78 3.93 6.08
C VAL A 52 -8.00 5.04 7.10
N GLU A 53 -9.17 5.03 7.74
CA GLU A 53 -9.54 6.07 8.70
C GLU A 53 -8.89 5.87 10.08
N GLU A 54 -8.74 4.62 10.52
CA GLU A 54 -8.15 4.29 11.81
C GLU A 54 -7.35 2.98 11.75
N THR A 55 -6.17 2.99 12.37
CA THR A 55 -5.32 1.80 12.57
C THR A 55 -5.18 1.55 14.07
N ILE A 56 -5.26 0.28 14.50
CA ILE A 56 -5.12 -0.11 15.91
C ILE A 56 -4.15 -1.29 16.01
N ARG A 57 -3.08 -1.15 16.80
CA ARG A 57 -2.11 -2.22 17.05
C ARG A 57 -2.55 -3.06 18.24
N ILE A 58 -3.02 -4.27 17.98
CA ILE A 58 -3.59 -5.17 19.02
C ILE A 58 -2.62 -5.44 20.18
N ARG A 59 -1.32 -5.58 19.90
CA ARG A 59 -0.31 -5.93 20.92
C ARG A 59 -0.09 -4.84 21.97
N THR A 60 -0.21 -3.58 21.59
CA THR A 60 0.13 -2.42 22.43
C THR A 60 -1.07 -1.54 22.75
N GLY A 61 -2.15 -1.64 21.96
CA GLY A 61 -3.31 -0.75 22.02
C GLY A 61 -3.09 0.60 21.32
N GLU A 62 -1.94 0.82 20.68
CA GLU A 62 -1.63 2.06 19.95
C GLU A 62 -2.61 2.28 18.80
N ARG A 63 -2.87 3.56 18.49
CA ARG A 63 -3.86 3.98 17.49
C ARG A 63 -3.27 4.98 16.51
N GLY A 64 -3.89 5.09 15.34
CA GLY A 64 -3.53 6.09 14.34
C GLY A 64 -2.10 5.87 13.83
N LYS A 65 -1.28 6.93 13.80
CA LYS A 65 0.09 6.86 13.31
C LYS A 65 0.99 5.95 14.14
N ASP A 66 0.80 5.94 15.46
CA ASP A 66 1.61 5.12 16.39
C ASP A 66 1.33 3.62 16.23
N ALA A 67 0.21 3.28 15.59
CA ALA A 67 -0.16 1.90 15.31
C ALA A 67 0.49 1.33 14.04
N ILE A 68 1.00 2.20 13.16
CA ILE A 68 1.62 1.85 11.87
C ILE A 68 3.09 1.48 12.07
#